data_AF-A0A2E6VBB2-F1
#
_entry.id   AF-A0A2E6VBB2-F1
#
_cell.length_a   1.000
_cell.length_b   1.000
_cell.length_c   1.000
_cell.angle_alpha   90.00
_cell.angle_beta   90.00
_cell.angle_gamma   90.00
#
_symmetry.space_group_name_H-M   'P 1'
#
loop_
_entity.id
_entity.type
_entity.pdbx_description
1 polymer ?
#
loop_
_entity_poly.entity_id
_entity_poly.type
_entity_poly.pdbx_seq_one_letter_code
_entity_poly.pdbx_strand_id
1 'polypeptide(L)'
;MKVQVISLLFILSLTHSFAQKNSEMITPENANKLFKEFIAKEKFIKEGSYPGISDEKLKPTLTEKINSVAKDFQKVSQSKKPKKENYLNVIKSGLAKFPEIELGYDSEDRERICSYFEELMDIVNLESSNGLLNKFYYGFNPNN
;
A
#
# COMPACT_ATOMS: atom_id res chain seq x y z
N MET A 1 -39.74 0.55 33.28
CA MET A 1 -38.41 1.19 33.17
C MET A 1 -37.39 0.08 32.91
N LYS A 2 -36.45 0.33 32.01
CA LYS A 2 -35.72 -0.65 31.19
C LYS A 2 -34.87 -1.63 32.01
N VAL A 3 -34.97 -2.91 31.66
CA VAL A 3 -34.02 -3.97 32.03
C VAL A 3 -32.75 -3.75 31.19
N GLN A 4 -31.58 -3.62 31.80
CA GLN A 4 -30.30 -3.72 31.10
C GLN A 4 -29.63 -5.04 31.50
N VAL A 5 -29.87 -6.06 30.69
CA VAL A 5 -29.03 -7.24 30.61
C VAL A 5 -27.76 -6.81 29.86
N ILE A 6 -26.64 -6.65 30.55
CA ILE A 6 -25.33 -6.53 29.89
C ILE A 6 -24.90 -7.95 29.55
N SER A 7 -25.31 -8.43 28.39
CA SER A 7 -24.82 -9.66 27.79
C SER A 7 -23.65 -9.34 26.87
N LEU A 8 -22.48 -9.85 27.26
CA LEU A 8 -21.37 -10.41 26.46
C LEU A 8 -21.18 -9.92 25.02
N LEU A 9 -19.93 -9.60 24.66
CA LEU A 9 -19.17 -10.44 23.72
C LEU A 9 -17.66 -10.14 23.79
N PHE A 10 -16.91 -11.13 24.28
CA PHE A 10 -15.46 -11.26 24.10
C PHE A 10 -15.21 -11.60 22.62
N ILE A 11 -14.55 -10.73 21.85
CA ILE A 11 -14.00 -11.14 20.55
C ILE A 11 -12.53 -11.49 20.77
N LEU A 12 -12.31 -12.78 21.01
CA LEU A 12 -11.01 -13.41 20.94
C LEU A 12 -10.59 -13.44 19.47
N SER A 13 -9.82 -12.46 19.01
CA SER A 13 -9.24 -12.52 17.67
C SER A 13 -8.14 -13.58 17.65
N LEU A 14 -8.50 -14.80 17.25
CA LEU A 14 -7.57 -15.85 16.86
C LEU A 14 -6.69 -15.33 15.72
N THR A 15 -5.46 -14.91 16.04
CA THR A 15 -4.43 -14.60 15.05
C THR A 15 -3.95 -15.91 14.41
N HIS A 16 -4.69 -16.41 13.42
CA HIS A 16 -4.08 -17.28 12.43
C HIS A 16 -3.24 -16.37 11.53
N SER A 17 -1.96 -16.20 11.87
CA SER A 17 -0.98 -15.67 10.92
C SER A 17 -0.85 -16.67 9.78
N PHE A 18 -1.76 -16.62 8.81
CA PHE A 18 -1.49 -17.14 7.49
C PHE A 18 -0.40 -16.23 6.93
N ALA A 19 0.85 -16.52 7.24
CA ALA A 19 1.92 -16.04 6.39
C ALA A 19 1.61 -16.64 5.03
N GLN A 20 1.12 -15.82 4.08
CA GLN A 20 0.97 -16.24 2.70
C GLN A 20 2.28 -16.90 2.29
N LYS A 21 2.25 -18.23 2.20
CA LYS A 21 3.41 -19.06 1.89
C LYS A 21 4.00 -18.54 0.58
N ASN A 22 5.30 -18.70 0.35
CA ASN A 22 5.95 -18.33 -0.93
C ASN A 22 5.50 -19.20 -2.14
N SER A 23 4.25 -19.66 -2.12
CA SER A 23 3.52 -20.25 -3.23
C SER A 23 3.14 -19.18 -4.26
N GLU A 24 2.73 -19.68 -5.42
CA GLU A 24 2.12 -18.88 -6.46
C GLU A 24 0.88 -18.15 -5.93
N MET A 25 0.74 -16.89 -6.33
CA MET A 25 -0.42 -16.06 -6.01
C MET A 25 -1.45 -16.17 -7.14
N ILE A 26 -2.73 -16.09 -6.78
CA ILE A 26 -3.82 -16.02 -7.77
C ILE A 26 -4.08 -14.54 -8.03
N THR A 27 -3.79 -14.09 -9.24
CA THR A 27 -4.17 -12.74 -9.70
C THR A 27 -5.68 -12.67 -9.88
N PRO A 28 -6.40 -11.71 -9.27
CA PRO A 28 -7.83 -11.52 -9.50
C PRO A 28 -8.17 -11.24 -10.97
N GLU A 29 -9.31 -11.75 -11.45
CA GLU A 29 -9.73 -11.56 -12.85
C GLU A 29 -9.87 -10.08 -13.24
N ASN A 30 -10.32 -9.25 -12.28
CA ASN A 30 -10.50 -7.81 -12.47
C ASN A 30 -9.22 -6.99 -12.26
N ALA A 31 -8.07 -7.58 -11.89
CA ALA A 31 -6.86 -6.84 -11.54
C ALA A 31 -6.39 -5.89 -12.65
N ASN A 32 -6.46 -6.32 -13.92
CA ASN A 32 -6.11 -5.47 -15.06
C ASN A 32 -7.01 -4.24 -15.20
N LYS A 33 -8.29 -4.34 -14.84
CA LYS A 33 -9.21 -3.19 -14.82
C LYS A 33 -8.83 -2.24 -13.67
N LEU A 34 -8.62 -2.79 -12.48
CA LEU A 34 -8.25 -1.99 -11.29
C LEU A 34 -6.91 -1.26 -11.48
N PHE A 35 -5.90 -1.87 -12.11
CA PHE A 35 -4.65 -1.15 -12.42
C PHE A 35 -4.86 0.03 -13.37
N LYS A 36 -5.75 -0.11 -14.36
CA LYS A 36 -6.08 1.01 -15.27
C LYS A 36 -6.77 2.14 -14.52
N GLU A 37 -7.70 1.81 -13.63
CA GLU A 37 -8.40 2.77 -12.77
C GLU A 37 -7.42 3.47 -11.82
N PHE A 38 -6.54 2.70 -11.15
CA PHE A 38 -5.48 3.23 -10.31
C PHE A 38 -4.60 4.20 -11.09
N ILE A 39 -4.10 3.83 -12.27
CA ILE A 39 -3.19 4.67 -13.07
C ILE A 39 -3.87 5.96 -13.53
N ALA A 40 -5.16 5.89 -13.89
CA ALA A 40 -5.95 7.03 -14.35
C ALA A 40 -6.40 7.98 -13.22
N LYS A 41 -6.48 7.48 -11.98
CA LYS A 41 -6.85 8.28 -10.80
C LYS A 41 -5.91 9.47 -10.61
N GLU A 42 -6.48 10.65 -10.37
CA GLU A 42 -5.74 11.84 -9.93
C GLU A 42 -5.18 11.60 -8.52
N LYS A 43 -3.91 11.96 -8.28
CA LYS A 43 -3.19 11.61 -7.05
C LYS A 43 -2.68 12.83 -6.32
N PHE A 44 -2.40 12.62 -5.03
CA PHE A 44 -1.90 13.64 -4.12
C PHE A 44 -2.81 14.87 -4.05
N ILE A 45 -4.12 14.66 -4.19
CA ILE A 45 -5.17 15.67 -4.00
C ILE A 45 -5.78 15.54 -2.61
N LYS A 46 -6.51 16.57 -2.20
CA LYS A 46 -7.31 16.53 -0.98
C LYS A 46 -8.32 15.38 -1.05
N GLU A 47 -8.23 14.43 -0.12
CA GLU A 47 -9.10 13.26 -0.06
C GLU A 47 -9.25 12.80 1.41
N GLY A 48 -10.48 12.86 1.95
CA GLY A 48 -10.73 12.60 3.36
C GLY A 48 -10.02 13.62 4.27
N SER A 49 -9.20 13.13 5.20
CA SER A 49 -8.38 13.94 6.09
C SER A 49 -7.06 14.43 5.48
N TYR A 50 -6.61 13.83 4.36
CA TYR A 50 -5.37 14.26 3.71
C TYR A 50 -5.60 15.59 2.97
N PRO A 51 -4.82 16.64 3.26
CA PRO A 51 -5.02 17.97 2.68
C PRO A 51 -4.58 18.04 1.21
N GLY A 52 -3.85 17.05 0.71
CA GLY A 52 -3.13 17.12 -0.57
C GLY A 52 -1.65 17.44 -0.33
N ILE A 53 -0.81 17.16 -1.34
CA ILE A 53 0.63 17.45 -1.24
C ILE A 53 0.87 18.95 -1.08
N SER A 54 1.70 19.34 -0.12
CA SER A 54 1.95 20.74 0.22
C SER A 54 2.59 21.52 -0.94
N ASP A 55 3.55 20.92 -1.65
CA ASP A 55 4.11 21.48 -2.88
C ASP A 55 3.44 20.83 -4.11
N GLU A 56 2.45 21.52 -4.67
CA GLU A 56 1.72 21.05 -5.85
C GLU A 56 2.62 20.78 -7.05
N LYS A 57 3.80 21.41 -7.14
CA LYS A 57 4.76 21.17 -8.24
C LYS A 57 5.31 19.74 -8.22
N LEU A 58 5.29 19.07 -7.06
CA LEU A 58 5.72 17.69 -6.93
C LEU A 58 4.66 16.71 -7.44
N LYS A 59 3.38 17.10 -7.50
CA LYS A 59 2.25 16.20 -7.86
C LYS A 59 2.49 15.44 -9.16
N PRO A 60 2.93 16.04 -10.29
CA PRO A 60 3.19 15.29 -11.52
C PRO A 60 4.28 14.22 -11.34
N THR A 61 5.40 14.59 -10.72
CA THR A 61 6.54 13.68 -10.48
C THR A 61 6.18 12.55 -9.54
N LEU A 62 5.47 12.82 -8.43
CA LEU A 62 5.03 11.79 -7.49
C LEU A 62 3.99 10.86 -8.11
N THR A 63 3.06 11.40 -8.89
CA THR A 63 2.06 10.63 -9.65
C THR A 63 2.74 9.69 -10.63
N GLU A 64 3.74 10.18 -11.37
CA GLU A 64 4.50 9.35 -12.30
C GLU A 64 5.23 8.21 -11.58
N LYS A 65 5.88 8.51 -10.45
CA LYS A 65 6.56 7.50 -9.62
C LYS A 65 5.62 6.39 -9.18
N ILE A 66 4.48 6.71 -8.56
CA ILE A 66 3.55 5.68 -8.09
C ILE A 66 2.84 4.95 -9.23
N ASN A 67 2.54 5.64 -10.35
CA ASN A 67 2.04 4.98 -11.56
C ASN A 67 3.05 4.01 -12.17
N SER A 68 4.36 4.29 -12.06
CA SER A 68 5.39 3.33 -12.47
C SER A 68 5.39 2.07 -11.60
N VAL A 69 5.17 2.22 -10.29
CA VAL A 69 5.02 1.07 -9.37
C VAL A 69 3.80 0.24 -9.72
N ALA A 70 2.67 0.88 -10.05
CA ALA A 70 1.46 0.19 -10.51
C ALA A 70 1.72 -0.66 -11.77
N LYS A 71 2.48 -0.13 -12.73
CA LYS A 71 2.90 -0.88 -13.93
C LYS A 71 3.81 -2.06 -13.59
N ASP A 72 4.72 -1.90 -12.62
CA ASP A 72 5.58 -2.98 -12.14
C ASP A 72 4.76 -4.09 -11.45
N PHE A 73 3.77 -3.73 -10.62
CA PHE A 73 2.80 -4.67 -10.04
C PHE A 73 2.02 -5.42 -11.13
N GLN A 74 1.47 -4.68 -12.11
CA GLN A 74 0.74 -5.25 -13.23
C GLN A 74 1.60 -6.23 -14.05
N LYS A 75 2.89 -5.92 -14.27
CA LYS A 75 3.82 -6.81 -14.96
C LYS A 75 4.03 -8.11 -14.18
N VAL A 76 4.15 -8.05 -12.85
CA VAL A 76 4.22 -9.25 -12.01
C VAL A 76 2.93 -10.04 -12.11
N SER A 77 1.77 -9.40 -12.04
CA SER A 77 0.45 -10.07 -12.06
C SER A 77 0.16 -10.79 -13.38
N GLN A 78 0.77 -10.35 -14.48
CA GLN A 78 0.70 -10.95 -15.81
C GLN A 78 1.79 -12.00 -16.07
N SER A 79 2.72 -12.20 -15.13
CA SER A 79 3.75 -13.25 -15.26
C SER A 79 3.14 -14.65 -15.12
N LYS A 80 3.83 -15.68 -15.64
CA LYS A 80 3.32 -17.06 -15.64
C LYS A 80 3.02 -17.62 -14.24
N LYS A 81 3.76 -17.18 -13.23
CA LYS A 81 3.69 -17.68 -11.85
C LYS A 81 4.02 -16.53 -10.87
N PRO A 82 3.10 -15.56 -10.67
CA PRO A 82 3.33 -14.47 -9.74
C PRO A 82 3.52 -15.04 -8.34
N LYS A 83 4.46 -14.49 -7.58
CA LYS A 83 4.76 -14.90 -6.21
C LYS A 83 4.78 -13.68 -5.30
N LYS A 84 4.46 -13.88 -4.03
CA LYS A 84 4.56 -12.86 -2.99
C LYS A 84 5.88 -12.09 -3.04
N GLU A 85 6.99 -12.82 -3.09
CA GLU A 85 8.34 -12.24 -3.14
C GLU A 85 8.55 -11.29 -4.33
N ASN A 86 7.92 -11.55 -5.49
CA ASN A 86 8.04 -10.66 -6.65
C ASN A 86 7.40 -9.30 -6.35
N TYR A 87 6.23 -9.28 -5.71
CA TYR A 87 5.56 -8.05 -5.30
C TYR A 87 6.30 -7.33 -4.17
N LEU A 88 6.83 -8.06 -3.18
CA LEU A 88 7.66 -7.45 -2.12
C LEU A 88 8.90 -6.74 -2.69
N ASN A 89 9.51 -7.31 -3.74
CA ASN A 89 10.62 -6.66 -4.43
C ASN A 89 10.19 -5.40 -5.18
N VAL A 90 8.99 -5.39 -5.78
CA VAL A 90 8.39 -4.18 -6.39
C VAL A 90 8.08 -3.12 -5.33
N ILE A 91 7.54 -3.50 -4.16
CA ILE A 91 7.30 -2.57 -3.05
C ILE A 91 8.63 -1.95 -2.61
N LYS A 92 9.66 -2.78 -2.37
CA LYS A 92 10.97 -2.31 -1.93
C LYS A 92 11.61 -1.32 -2.91
N SER A 93 11.62 -1.64 -4.22
CA SER A 93 12.18 -0.75 -5.24
C SER A 93 11.30 0.47 -5.51
N GLY A 94 9.98 0.33 -5.36
CA GLY A 94 9.02 1.42 -5.47
C GLY A 94 9.16 2.45 -4.38
N LEU A 95 9.27 2.03 -3.11
CA LEU A 95 9.46 2.93 -1.97
C LEU A 95 10.77 3.72 -2.07
N ALA A 96 11.83 3.11 -2.63
CA ALA A 96 13.09 3.80 -2.89
C ALA A 96 12.97 4.96 -3.91
N LYS A 97 11.87 5.07 -4.67
CA LYS A 97 11.58 6.22 -5.55
C LYS A 97 11.12 7.46 -4.76
N PHE A 98 10.80 7.33 -3.47
CA PHE A 98 10.26 8.39 -2.62
C PHE A 98 11.25 8.74 -1.47
N PRO A 99 12.41 9.35 -1.76
CA PRO A 99 13.36 9.72 -0.71
C PRO A 99 12.75 10.79 0.21
N GLU A 100 12.61 10.44 1.50
CA GLU A 100 11.97 11.28 2.52
C GLU A 100 12.74 12.57 2.80
N ILE A 101 14.07 12.45 2.95
CA ILE A 101 14.97 13.58 3.30
C ILE A 101 15.05 14.62 2.17
N GLU A 102 14.93 14.19 0.92
CA GLU A 102 15.07 15.07 -0.25
C GLU A 102 13.78 15.83 -0.56
N LEU A 103 12.63 15.31 -0.12
CA LEU A 103 11.31 15.83 -0.49
C LEU A 103 10.53 16.39 0.70
N GLY A 104 11.04 16.24 1.93
CA GLY A 104 10.50 16.90 3.11
C GLY A 104 9.08 16.47 3.48
N TYR A 105 8.71 15.23 3.19
CA TYR A 105 7.38 14.71 3.45
C TYR A 105 7.01 14.82 4.94
N ASP A 106 5.82 15.34 5.22
CA ASP A 106 5.24 15.21 6.55
C ASP A 106 4.65 13.81 6.77
N SER A 107 4.04 13.59 7.93
CA SER A 107 3.41 12.31 8.24
C SER A 107 2.24 11.98 7.31
N GLU A 108 1.49 12.99 6.86
CA GLU A 108 0.29 12.82 6.05
C GLU A 108 0.68 12.43 4.61
N ASP A 109 1.76 12.99 4.08
CA ASP A 109 2.35 12.60 2.79
C ASP A 109 2.89 11.18 2.80
N ARG A 110 3.60 10.78 3.87
CA ARG A 110 4.07 9.40 4.04
C ARG A 110 2.90 8.43 4.13
N GLU A 111 1.87 8.76 4.89
CA GLU A 111 0.65 7.96 5.00
C GLU A 111 -0.03 7.82 3.63
N ARG A 112 -0.15 8.91 2.87
CA ARG A 112 -0.74 8.89 1.54
C ARG A 112 0.04 8.00 0.59
N ILE A 113 1.37 8.05 0.61
CA ILE A 113 2.21 7.16 -0.19
C ILE A 113 1.94 5.70 0.21
N CYS A 114 1.98 5.38 1.51
CA CYS A 114 1.66 4.03 2.01
C CYS A 114 0.29 3.55 1.53
N SER A 115 -0.74 4.38 1.61
CA SER A 115 -2.10 4.03 1.17
C SER A 115 -2.17 3.64 -0.30
N TYR A 116 -1.36 4.27 -1.17
CA TYR A 116 -1.29 3.87 -2.58
C TYR A 116 -0.64 2.50 -2.76
N PHE A 117 0.37 2.14 -1.96
CA PHE A 117 0.92 0.79 -1.99
C PHE A 117 -0.08 -0.23 -1.47
N GLU A 118 -0.85 0.09 -0.43
CA GLU A 118 -1.93 -0.77 0.08
C GLU A 118 -3.02 -0.99 -0.99
N GLU A 119 -3.45 0.05 -1.69
CA GLU A 119 -4.39 -0.08 -2.82
C GLU A 119 -3.82 -1.02 -3.92
N LEU A 120 -2.53 -0.92 -4.24
CA LEU A 120 -1.87 -1.83 -5.19
C LEU A 120 -1.77 -3.27 -4.66
N MET A 121 -1.58 -3.45 -3.35
CA MET A 121 -1.58 -4.76 -2.69
C MET A 121 -2.95 -5.42 -2.76
N ASP A 122 -4.02 -4.66 -2.54
CA ASP A 122 -5.40 -5.13 -2.62
C ASP A 122 -5.74 -5.62 -4.04
N ILE A 123 -5.29 -4.92 -5.08
CA ILE A 123 -5.51 -5.33 -6.49
C ILE A 123 -5.01 -6.74 -6.78
N VAL A 124 -3.96 -7.19 -6.07
CA VAL A 124 -3.32 -8.50 -6.28
C VAL A 124 -3.51 -9.47 -5.12
N ASN A 125 -4.37 -9.14 -4.14
CA ASN A 125 -4.56 -9.89 -2.90
C ASN A 125 -3.24 -10.17 -2.16
N LEU A 126 -2.33 -9.18 -2.08
CA LEU A 126 -1.14 -9.28 -1.25
C LEU A 126 -1.47 -8.86 0.19
N GLU A 127 -1.58 -9.84 1.09
CA GLU A 127 -2.06 -9.59 2.47
C GLU A 127 -1.10 -8.75 3.33
N SER A 128 0.19 -8.72 2.99
CA SER A 128 1.19 -8.03 3.81
C SER A 128 2.41 -7.60 2.99
N SER A 129 2.90 -6.40 3.31
CA SER A 129 4.16 -5.85 2.79
C SER A 129 5.40 -6.39 3.53
N ASN A 130 5.26 -7.34 4.45
CA ASN A 130 6.32 -7.80 5.36
C ASN A 130 7.04 -6.63 6.08
N GLY A 131 6.28 -5.62 6.53
CA GLY A 131 6.81 -4.48 7.28
C GLY A 131 7.53 -3.42 6.44
N LEU A 132 7.62 -3.59 5.11
CA LEU A 132 8.23 -2.58 4.21
C LEU A 132 7.57 -1.20 4.31
N LEU A 133 6.22 -1.13 4.35
CA LEU A 133 5.49 0.13 4.47
C LEU A 133 5.72 0.79 5.83
N ASN A 134 5.69 0.03 6.93
CA ASN A 134 6.02 0.56 8.25
C ASN A 134 7.45 1.10 8.31
N LYS A 135 8.41 0.38 7.71
CA LYS A 135 9.81 0.83 7.66
C LYS A 135 9.97 2.15 6.89
N PHE A 136 9.20 2.32 5.82
CA PHE A 136 9.17 3.56 5.06
C PHE A 136 8.51 4.69 5.85
N TYR A 137 7.34 4.44 6.44
CA TYR A 137 6.58 5.46 7.16
C TYR A 137 7.34 6.04 8.36
N TYR A 138 8.02 5.19 9.12
CA TYR A 138 8.72 5.63 10.33
C TYR A 138 10.16 6.07 10.07
N GLY A 139 10.75 5.69 8.93
CA GLY A 139 12.19 5.82 8.68
C GLY A 139 12.98 5.02 9.72
N PHE A 140 13.55 3.86 9.38
CA PHE A 140 14.15 3.01 10.41
C PHE A 140 15.26 3.71 11.23
N ASN A 141 14.96 4.02 12.50
CA ASN A 141 15.94 3.88 13.57
C ASN A 141 15.32 3.50 14.92
N PRO A 142 15.35 2.22 15.33
CA PRO A 142 15.04 1.84 16.71
C PRO A 142 16.24 2.03 17.67
N ASN A 143 17.39 2.53 17.21
CA ASN A 143 18.65 2.61 17.96
C ASN A 143 19.47 3.92 17.73
N ASN A 144 18.90 5.03 17.25
CA ASN A 144 19.53 6.36 17.42
C ASN A 144 18.63 7.25 18.27
#